data_AF-A0A9E2A912-F1
#
_entry.id   AF-A0A9E2A912-F1
#
_cell.length_a   1.000
_cell.length_b   1.000
_cell.length_c   1.000
_cell.angle_alpha   90.00
_cell.angle_beta   90.00
_cell.angle_gamma   90.00
#
_symmetry.space_group_name_H-M   'P 1'
#
loop_
_entity.id
_entity.type
_entity.pdbx_description
1 polymer ?
#
loop_
_entity_poly.entity_id
_entity_poly.type
_entity_poly.pdbx_seq_one_letter_code
_entity_poly.pdbx_strand_id
1 'polypeptide(L)' 'MAKATIQDWTDSVVLLKYDQQKDVKYQVYRDEQKHFLELRDQEDAHIHTLELPDGMKLDRTSYEVLLRYVLLDVVAA' A
#
# COMPACT_ATOMS: atom_id res chain seq x y z
N MET A 1 19.17 9.37 -9.46
CA MET A 1 17.87 8.85 -9.92
C MET A 1 16.86 9.22 -8.86
N ALA A 2 15.79 9.93 -9.23
CA ALA A 2 14.95 10.64 -8.27
C ALA A 2 13.68 9.84 -7.96
N LYS A 3 13.64 9.18 -6.81
CA LYS A 3 12.41 8.70 -6.19
C LYS A 3 11.53 9.93 -5.94
N ALA A 4 10.33 9.94 -6.50
CA ALA A 4 9.37 11.02 -6.31
C ALA A 4 8.20 10.50 -5.47
N THR A 5 8.07 10.99 -4.24
CA THR A 5 6.94 10.67 -3.38
C THR A 5 5.66 11.29 -3.93
N ILE A 6 4.63 10.46 -4.14
CA ILE A 6 3.29 10.88 -4.58
C ILE A 6 2.39 11.02 -3.36
N GLN A 7 2.48 10.05 -2.46
CA GLN A 7 1.82 10.06 -1.17
C GLN A 7 2.84 9.58 -0.13
N ASP A 8 3.08 10.42 0.87
CA ASP A 8 3.94 10.08 1.99
C ASP A 8 3.24 9.05 2.90
N TRP A 9 3.99 8.50 3.84
CA TRP A 9 3.50 7.50 4.78
C TRP A 9 2.17 7.92 5.41
N THR A 10 1.16 7.08 5.19
CA THR A 10 -0.21 7.30 5.64
C THR A 10 -0.62 6.10 6.46
N ASP A 11 -1.02 6.34 7.71
CA ASP A 11 -1.63 5.33 8.57
C ASP A 11 -3.02 4.95 8.06
N SER A 12 -3.31 3.65 8.07
CA SER A 12 -4.58 3.11 7.62
C SER A 12 -4.92 1.85 8.40
N VAL A 13 -6.20 1.71 8.73
CA VAL A 13 -6.75 0.48 9.30
C VAL A 13 -7.44 -0.30 8.20
N VAL A 14 -6.94 -1.48 7.88
CA VAL A 14 -7.49 -2.32 6.82
C VAL A 14 -8.32 -3.44 7.42
N LEU A 15 -9.60 -3.49 7.05
CA LEU A 15 -10.52 -4.55 7.44
C LEU A 15 -10.31 -5.80 6.57
N LEU A 16 -9.81 -6.88 7.17
CA LEU A 16 -9.61 -8.19 6.54
C LEU A 16 -10.90 -9.05 6.63
N LYS A 17 -10.77 -10.37 6.46
CA LYS A 17 -11.90 -11.32 6.62
C LYS A 17 -12.21 -11.56 8.11
N TYR A 18 -13.45 -11.90 8.41
CA TYR A 18 -13.91 -12.29 9.75
C TYR A 18 -13.63 -11.25 10.86
N ASP A 19 -13.95 -9.98 10.60
CA ASP A 19 -13.73 -8.84 11.53
C ASP A 19 -12.28 -8.61 11.99
N GLN A 20 -11.30 -9.28 11.36
CA GLN A 20 -9.90 -8.98 11.62
C GLN A 20 -9.56 -7.62 11.03
N GLN A 21 -8.85 -6.80 11.79
CA GLN A 21 -8.33 -5.52 11.35
C GLN A 21 -6.82 -5.57 11.42
N LYS A 22 -6.15 -4.87 10.51
CA LYS A 22 -4.71 -4.70 10.56
C LYS A 22 -4.36 -3.24 10.39
N ASP A 23 -3.67 -2.71 11.39
CA ASP A 23 -3.05 -1.40 11.33
C ASP A 23 -1.80 -1.49 10.47
N VAL A 24 -1.77 -0.69 9.41
CA VAL A 24 -0.65 -0.60 8.48
C VAL A 24 -0.36 0.86 8.17
N LYS A 25 0.82 1.11 7.67
CA LYS A 25 1.14 2.37 7.00
C LYS A 25 1.59 2.08 5.59
N TYR A 26 1.26 2.99 4.69
CA TYR A 26 1.63 2.85 3.29
C TYR A 26 2.12 4.16 2.71
N GLN A 27 3.00 4.06 1.72
CA GLN A 27 3.41 5.18 0.89
C GLN A 27 3.22 4.83 -0.58
N VAL A 28 3.03 5.86 -1.40
CA VAL A 28 3.00 5.73 -2.86
C VAL A 28 4.10 6.60 -3.44
N TYR A 29 4.98 6.01 -4.23
CA TYR A 29 6.07 6.72 -4.85
C TYR A 29 6.24 6.29 -6.30
N ARG A 30 6.85 7.17 -7.08
CA ARG A 30 7.36 6.85 -8.40
C ARG A 30 8.84 6.63 -8.32
N ASP A 31 9.30 5.52 -8.88
CA ASP A 31 10.72 5.28 -9.15
C ASP A 31 10.89 5.10 -10.65
N GLU A 32 11.74 5.95 -11.24
CA GLU A 32 11.88 6.14 -12.68
C GLU A 32 10.52 6.41 -13.38
N GLN A 33 9.98 5.41 -14.09
CA GLN A 33 8.69 5.46 -14.78
C GLN A 33 7.60 4.64 -14.08
N LYS A 34 7.97 3.85 -13.06
CA LYS A 34 7.07 2.92 -12.40
C LYS A 34 6.52 3.50 -11.10
N HIS A 35 5.29 3.13 -10.81
CA HIS A 35 4.61 3.52 -9.58
C HIS A 35 4.63 2.36 -8.61
N PHE A 36 4.85 2.65 -7.33
CA PHE A 36 4.94 1.65 -6.29
C PHE A 36 4.07 2.05 -5.11
N LEU A 37 3.39 1.08 -4.55
CA LEU A 37 2.75 1.16 -3.25
C LEU A 37 3.53 0.25 -2.30
N GLU A 38 4.10 0.84 -1.27
CA GLU A 38 4.82 0.10 -0.22
C GLU A 38 3.98 0.07 1.04
N LEU A 39 3.85 -1.12 1.64
CA LEU A 39 3.16 -1.37 2.88
C LEU A 39 4.15 -1.77 3.98
N ARG A 40 3.94 -1.22 5.17
CA ARG A 40 4.63 -1.58 6.39
C ARG A 40 3.65 -1.73 7.54
N ASP A 41 4.06 -2.45 8.57
CA ASP A 41 3.31 -2.47 9.83
C ASP A 41 3.64 -1.25 10.70
N GLN A 42 3.03 -1.21 11.88
CA GLN A 42 3.22 -0.16 12.88
C GLN A 42 4.64 -0.13 13.47
N GLU A 43 5.37 -1.25 13.43
CA GLU A 43 6.76 -1.36 13.87
C GLU A 43 7.76 -1.01 12.76
N ASP A 44 7.26 -0.50 11.62
CA ASP A 44 8.03 -0.16 10.43
C ASP A 44 8.63 -1.39 9.71
N ALA A 45 8.17 -2.60 10.03
CA ALA A 45 8.57 -3.80 9.33
C ALA A 45 7.92 -3.84 7.93
N HIS A 46 8.72 -4.23 6.94
CA HIS A 46 8.24 -4.34 5.57
C HIS A 46 7.21 -5.48 5.43
N ILE A 47 6.01 -5.16 4.94
CA ILE A 47 4.99 -6.16 4.66
C ILE A 47 5.06 -6.56 3.18
N HIS A 48 4.94 -5.58 2.28
CA HIS A 48 4.89 -5.84 0.83
C HIS A 48 5.12 -4.57 0.00
N THR A 49 5.65 -4.73 -1.22
CA THR A 49 5.72 -3.66 -2.23
C THR A 49 5.02 -4.12 -3.49
N LEU A 50 4.03 -3.37 -3.94
CA LEU A 50 3.29 -3.60 -5.16
C LEU A 50 3.70 -2.60 -6.24
N GLU A 51 4.05 -3.09 -7.42
CA GLU A 51 4.16 -2.26 -8.63
C GLU A 51 2.75 -1.94 -9.16
N LEU A 52 2.43 -0.67 -9.27
CA LEU A 52 1.15 -0.19 -9.80
C LEU A 52 1.26 -0.01 -11.33
N PRO A 53 0.34 -0.57 -12.12
CA PRO A 53 0.33 -0.39 -13.56
C PRO A 53 0.16 1.08 -13.98
N ASP A 54 0.77 1.43 -15.11
CA ASP A 54 0.59 2.74 -15.73
C ASP A 54 -0.90 2.99 -16.04
N GLY A 55 -1.47 4.02 -15.43
CA GLY A 55 -2.90 4.34 -15.51
C GLY A 55 -3.64 4.26 -14.17
N MET A 56 -3.07 3.60 -13.14
CA MET A 56 -3.58 3.65 -11.76
C MET A 56 -3.13 4.90 -11.02
N LYS A 57 -3.49 6.09 -11.51
CA LYS A 57 -3.55 7.28 -10.64
C LYS A 57 -4.82 7.18 -9.82
N LEU A 58 -4.68 6.58 -8.65
CA LEU A 58 -5.78 6.33 -7.75
C LEU A 58 -5.93 7.53 -6.80
N ASP A 59 -7.17 7.95 -6.57
CA ASP A 59 -7.50 8.82 -5.44
C ASP A 59 -7.18 8.08 -4.13
N ARG A 60 -6.99 8.82 -3.03
CA ARG A 60 -6.60 8.25 -1.73
C ARG A 60 -7.45 7.03 -1.30
N THR A 61 -8.77 7.12 -1.46
CA THR A 61 -9.71 6.03 -1.15
C THR A 61 -9.47 4.77 -1.96
N SER A 62 -9.01 4.91 -3.20
CA SER A 62 -8.72 3.78 -4.08
C SER A 62 -7.45 3.05 -3.66
N TYR A 63 -6.47 3.71 -3.02
CA TYR A 63 -5.33 3.02 -2.42
C TYR A 63 -5.75 2.17 -1.22
N GLU A 64 -6.65 2.64 -0.36
CA GLU A 64 -7.15 1.86 0.78
C GLU A 64 -7.86 0.57 0.35
N VAL A 65 -8.65 0.63 -0.71
CA VAL A 65 -9.28 -0.55 -1.31
C VAL A 65 -8.21 -1.52 -1.83
N LEU A 66 -7.17 -1.01 -2.49
CA LEU A 66 -6.06 -1.82 -3.00
C LEU A 66 -5.29 -2.52 -1.86
N LEU A 67 -5.00 -1.79 -0.76
CA LEU A 67 -4.35 -2.34 0.44
C LEU A 67 -5.11 -3.55 0.96
N ARG A 68 -6.43 -3.48 1.00
CA ARG A 68 -7.29 -4.59 1.42
C ARG A 68 -7.10 -5.82 0.56
N TYR A 69 -7.13 -5.68 -0.77
CA TYR A 69 -6.95 -6.81 -1.67
C TYR A 69 -5.55 -7.41 -1.56
N VAL A 70 -4.51 -6.58 -1.49
CA VAL A 70 -3.12 -7.04 -1.33
C VAL A 70 -2.93 -7.77 0.00
N LEU A 71 -3.37 -7.19 1.11
CA LEU A 71 -3.21 -7.80 2.43
C LEU A 71 -4.02 -9.09 2.57
N LEU A 72 -5.18 -9.20 1.93
CA LEU A 72 -5.92 -10.46 1.89
C LEU A 72 -5.15 -11.58 1.18
N ASP A 73 -4.33 -11.26 0.18
CA ASP A 73 -3.50 -12.23 -0.55
C ASP A 73 -2.21 -12.55 0.21
N VAL A 74 -1.54 -11.52 0.77
CA VAL A 74 -0.27 -11.65 1.48
C VAL A 74 -0.41 -12.28 2.88
N VAL A 75 -1.48 -11.96 3.64
CA VAL A 75 -1.69 -12.49 5.00
C VAL A 75 -2.37 -13.86 4.98
N ALA A 76 -2.99 -14.26 3.88
CA ALA A 76 -3.58 -15.60 3.74
C ALA A 76 -2.56 -16.69 3.35
N ALA A 77 -1.32 -16.31 3.03
CA ALA A 77 -0.20 -17.20 2.73
C ALA A 77 0.66 -17.46 3.99
#